data_AF-A0A354GZ69-F1
#
_entry.id   AF-A0A354GZ69-F1
#
_cell.length_a   1.000
_cell.length_b   1.000
_cell.length_c   1.000
_cell.angle_alpha   90.00
_cell.angle_beta   90.00
_cell.angle_gamma   90.00
#
_symmetry.space_group_name_H-M   'P 1'
#
loop_
_entity.id
_entity.type
_entity.pdbx_description
1 polymer ?
#
loop_
_entity_poly.entity_id
_entity_poly.type
_entity_poly.pdbx_seq_one_letter_code
_entity_poly.pdbx_strand_id
1 'polypeptide(L)' 'MKWNVITGATGLLGSHIAEQLVLHGEKVRAVVRPSGDTTFLKTLGAELVVGDFNDLDFLQRALGGADVVYHCAARVG' A
#
# COMPACT_ATOMS: atom_id res chain seq x y z
N MET A 1 -6.95 -12.01 -10.89
CA MET A 1 -5.84 -11.06 -11.10
C MET A 1 -5.15 -10.89 -9.76
N LYS A 2 -3.82 -10.90 -9.74
CA LYS A 2 -3.07 -10.97 -8.49
C LYS A 2 -2.71 -9.58 -7.96
N TRP A 3 -2.86 -9.35 -6.66
CA TRP A 3 -2.54 -8.06 -6.00
C TRP A 3 -1.44 -8.21 -4.97
N ASN A 4 -0.43 -7.33 -5.07
CA ASN A 4 0.52 -7.08 -4.00
C ASN A 4 0.03 -5.90 -3.17
N VAL A 5 -0.34 -6.14 -1.91
CA VAL A 5 -0.85 -5.10 -1.03
C VAL A 5 0.25 -4.65 -0.07
N ILE A 6 0.50 -3.35 -0.02
CA ILE A 6 1.56 -2.76 0.80
C ILE A 6 0.94 -1.82 1.83
N THR A 7 1.16 -2.12 3.10
CA THR A 7 0.85 -1.19 4.19
C THR A 7 2.06 -0.32 4.49
N GLY A 8 1.85 0.92 4.95
CA GLY A 8 2.97 1.84 5.14
C GLY A 8 3.66 2.23 3.82
N ALA A 9 2.92 2.19 2.71
CA ALA A 9 3.44 2.40 1.36
C ALA A 9 4.02 3.80 1.12
N THR A 10 3.67 4.79 1.95
CA THR A 10 4.25 6.14 1.90
C THR A 10 5.57 6.26 2.67
N GLY A 11 5.98 5.22 3.39
CA GLY A 11 7.23 5.17 4.13
C GLY A 11 8.40 4.67 3.28
N LEU A 12 9.62 4.81 3.79
CA LEU A 12 10.85 4.49 3.06
C LEU A 12 10.85 3.08 2.45
N LEU A 13 10.59 2.05 3.26
CA LEU A 13 10.61 0.67 2.76
C LEU A 13 9.44 0.39 1.82
N GLY A 14 8.22 0.78 2.22
CA GLY A 14 7.00 0.50 1.48
C GLY A 14 7.00 1.14 0.09
N SER A 15 7.54 2.35 -0.04
CA SER A 15 7.60 3.05 -1.33
C SER A 15 8.54 2.38 -2.32
N HIS A 16 9.71 1.92 -1.87
CA HIS A 16 10.66 1.23 -2.74
C HIS A 16 10.20 -0.18 -3.10
N ILE A 17 9.52 -0.88 -2.19
CA ILE A 17 8.86 -2.15 -2.56
C ILE A 17 7.81 -1.91 -3.65
N ALA A 18 6.98 -0.86 -3.51
CA ALA A 18 5.97 -0.51 -4.52
C ALA A 18 6.61 -0.23 -5.88
N GLU A 19 7.70 0.54 -5.91
CA GLU A 19 8.45 0.84 -7.11
C GLU A 19 8.98 -0.42 -7.79
N GLN A 20 9.66 -1.31 -7.05
CA GLN A 20 10.25 -2.52 -7.62
C GLN A 20 9.18 -3.47 -8.19
N LEU A 21 8.05 -3.63 -7.49
CA LEU A 21 6.95 -4.46 -7.98
C LEU A 21 6.32 -3.89 -9.26
N VAL A 22 6.13 -2.56 -9.32
CA VAL A 22 5.62 -1.90 -10.52
C VAL A 22 6.61 -2.04 -11.69
N LEU A 23 7.92 -1.86 -11.45
CA LEU A 23 8.96 -2.06 -12.46
C LEU A 23 8.97 -3.50 -13.00
N HIS A 24 8.58 -4.48 -12.19
CA HIS A 24 8.42 -5.87 -12.60
C HIS A 24 7.10 -6.15 -13.33
N GLY A 25 6.27 -5.14 -13.56
CA GLY A 25 4.96 -5.28 -14.22
C GLY A 25 3.87 -5.85 -13.32
N GLU A 26 4.08 -5.85 -12.00
CA GLU A 26 3.12 -6.38 -11.04
C GLU A 26 2.12 -5.31 -10.59
N LYS A 27 0.93 -5.75 -10.15
CA LYS A 27 -0.09 -4.86 -9.63
C LYS A 27 0.13 -4.57 -8.15
N VAL A 28 0.18 -3.28 -7.83
CA VAL A 28 0.37 -2.80 -6.46
C VAL A 28 -0.86 -2.05 -5.97
N ARG A 29 -1.31 -2.42 -4.77
CA ARG A 29 -2.26 -1.65 -3.97
C ARG A 29 -1.54 -1.10 -2.74
N ALA A 30 -1.55 0.22 -2.60
CA ALA A 30 -0.96 0.93 -1.48
C ALA A 30 -2.04 1.31 -0.47
N VAL A 31 -1.92 0.77 0.75
CA VAL A 31 -2.76 1.13 1.89
C VAL A 31 -2.12 2.33 2.58
N VAL A 32 -2.84 3.45 2.57
CA VAL A 32 -2.33 4.75 3.04
C VAL A 32 -3.28 5.39 4.04
N ARG A 33 -2.74 6.10 5.02
CA ARG A 33 -3.54 6.92 5.94
C ARG A 33 -3.93 8.25 5.29
N PRO A 34 -5.03 8.91 5.71
CA PRO A 34 -5.49 10.17 5.10
C PRO A 34 -4.45 11.29 5.05
N SER A 35 -3.54 11.34 6.03
CA SER A 35 -2.47 12.35 6.12
C SER A 35 -1.19 11.99 5.36
N GLY A 36 -1.13 10.85 4.68
CA GLY A 36 0.08 10.41 3.98
C GLY A 36 0.27 11.14 2.65
N ASP A 37 1.52 11.48 2.31
CA ASP A 37 1.87 11.93 0.97
C ASP A 37 1.85 10.74 -0.01
N THR A 38 1.02 10.86 -1.04
CA THR A 38 0.78 9.80 -2.04
C THR A 38 1.37 10.11 -3.41
N THR A 39 2.08 11.24 -3.55
CA THR A 39 2.55 11.75 -4.85
C THR A 39 3.39 10.72 -5.59
N PHE A 40 4.38 10.13 -4.93
CA PHE A 40 5.23 9.10 -5.52
C PHE A 40 4.44 7.86 -5.95
N LEU A 41 3.55 7.34 -5.10
CA LEU A 41 2.73 6.16 -5.41
C LEU A 41 1.82 6.39 -6.62
N LYS A 42 1.31 7.62 -6.80
CA LYS A 42 0.53 8.00 -7.99
C LYS A 42 1.37 7.96 -9.26
N THR A 43 2.63 8.43 -9.20
CA THR A 43 3.54 8.36 -10.37
C THR A 43 3.86 6.94 -10.79
N LEU A 44 3.81 5.98 -9.87
CA LEU A 44 3.96 4.55 -10.15
C LEU A 44 2.69 3.89 -10.71
N GLY A 45 1.54 4.57 -10.69
CA GLY A 45 0.26 3.98 -11.08
C GLY A 45 -0.28 2.95 -10.07
N ALA A 46 0.16 3.00 -8.82
CA ALA A 46 -0.36 2.13 -7.76
C ALA A 46 -1.83 2.45 -7.43
N GLU A 47 -2.64 1.43 -7.14
CA GLU A 47 -3.99 1.62 -6.60
C GLU A 47 -3.88 2.16 -5.17
N LEU A 48 -4.48 3.32 -4.91
CA LEU A 48 -4.49 3.89 -3.56
C LEU A 48 -5.77 3.49 -2.82
N VAL A 49 -5.60 2.93 -1.63
CA VAL A 49 -6.70 2.64 -0.71
C VAL A 49 -6.44 3.42 0.59
N VAL A 50 -7.24 4.48 0.77
CA VAL A 50 -7.08 5.46 1.86
C VAL A 50 -8.00 5.10 3.01
N GLY A 51 -7.46 5.00 4.23
CA GLY A 51 -8.27 4.77 5.44
C GLY A 51 -7.43 4.56 6.69
N ASP A 52 -8.09 4.17 7.77
CA ASP A 52 -7.48 4.03 9.10
C ASP A 52 -7.19 2.56 9.43
N PHE A 53 -6.01 2.28 9.99
CA PHE A 53 -5.64 0.94 10.44
C PHE A 53 -6.44 0.44 11.66
N ASN A 54 -7.13 1.33 12.37
CA ASN A 54 -8.02 0.96 13.46
C ASN A 54 -9.43 0.58 12.97
N ASP A 55 -9.74 0.79 11.69
CA ASP A 55 -11.01 0.38 11.08
C ASP A 55 -10.88 -1.03 10.49
N LEU A 56 -11.50 -2.01 11.14
CA LEU A 56 -11.46 -3.41 10.73
C LEU A 56 -12.12 -3.64 9.36
N ASP A 57 -13.24 -2.97 9.09
CA ASP A 57 -13.95 -3.14 7.83
C ASP A 57 -13.12 -2.54 6.67
N PHE A 58 -12.43 -1.44 6.93
CA PHE A 58 -11.43 -0.90 6.00
C PHE A 58 -10.32 -1.90 5.73
N LEU A 59 -9.71 -2.49 6.77
CA LEU A 59 -8.63 -3.46 6.59
C LEU A 59 -9.09 -4.67 5.77
N GLN A 60 -10.30 -5.18 6.02
CA GLN A 60 -10.87 -6.27 5.24
C GLN A 60 -11.00 -5.91 3.75
N ARG A 61 -11.50 -4.70 3.44
CA ARG A 61 -11.59 -4.23 2.04
C ARG A 61 -10.23 -4.00 1.42
N ALA A 62 -9.31 -3.37 2.15
CA ALA A 62 -7.99 -3.01 1.65
C ALA A 62 -7.13 -4.24 1.33
N LEU A 63 -7.16 -5.25 2.19
CA LEU A 63 -6.41 -6.50 2.02
C LEU A 63 -7.16 -7.53 1.17
N GLY A 64 -8.45 -7.30 0.88
CA GLY A 64 -9.29 -8.21 0.10
C GLY A 64 -8.73 -8.49 -1.29
N GLY A 65 -8.57 -9.78 -1.61
CA GLY A 65 -8.06 -10.25 -2.90
C GLY A 65 -6.54 -10.12 -3.08
N ALA A 66 -5.79 -9.85 -2.00
CA ALA A 66 -4.34 -9.88 -2.00
C ALA A 66 -3.80 -11.32 -2.15
N ASP A 67 -2.75 -11.49 -2.95
CA ASP A 67 -1.95 -12.72 -2.94
C ASP A 67 -0.82 -12.62 -1.92
N VAL A 68 -0.22 -11.43 -1.83
CA VAL A 68 0.88 -11.12 -0.91
C VAL A 68 0.58 -9.80 -0.22
N VAL A 69 0.82 -9.79 1.10
CA VAL A 69 0.76 -8.58 1.92
C VAL A 69 2.15 -8.24 2.44
N TYR A 70 2.62 -7.06 2.08
CA TYR A 70 3.85 -6.46 2.62
C TYR A 70 3.46 -5.53 3.77
N HIS A 71 3.70 -5.98 5.00
CA HIS A 71 3.39 -5.19 6.19
C HIS A 71 4.56 -4.28 6.57
N CYS A 72 4.59 -3.04 6.05
CA CYS A 72 5.62 -2.04 6.36
C CYS A 72 5.09 -0.86 7.20
N ALA A 73 3.81 -0.89 7.60
CA ALA A 73 3.27 0.13 8.48
C ALA A 73 3.91 0.03 9.88
N ALA A 74 4.34 1.17 10.41
CA ALA A 74 4.85 1.29 11.76
C ALA A 74 4.36 2.61 12.36
N ARG A 75 4.17 2.62 13.69
CA ARG A 75 3.97 3.84 14.46
C ARG A 75 5.28 4.15 15.18
N VAL A 76 5.92 5.25 14.79
CA VAL A 76 7.08 5.79 15.50
C VAL A 76 6.55 6.83 16.48
N GLY A 77 7.07 6.80 17.71
CA GLY A 77 6.55 7.52 18.89
C GLY A 77 6.30 9.01 18.66
#